data_AF-A0A2E0ZLN6-F1
#
_entry.id   AF-A0A2E0ZLN6-F1
#
_cell.length_a   1.000
_cell.length_b   1.000
_cell.length_c   1.000
_cell.angle_alpha   90.00
_cell.angle_beta   90.00
_cell.angle_gamma   90.00
#
_symmetry.space_group_name_H-M   'P 1'
#
loop_
_entity.id
_entity.type
_entity.pdbx_description
1 polymer ?
#
loop_
_entity_poly.entity_id
_entity_poly.type
_entity_poly.pdbx_seq_one_letter_code
_entity_poly.pdbx_strand_id
1 'polypeptide(L)'
;MAIGSILLGVALLVLLGLFLARPFLRTHEGEAVLTERQLLLEEKEHLLDQIQALDFDHDTGKLPTELHELQRARLMEQATAVLQAIDAFDGEPKPGPAPEEDAVDVDIEIEAAIARTRQQQAQKAAPPAPAPASAAAPANGHARFCPQCGTPTDPGDRFCAHCGHNLTLKTSTKTA
;
A
#
# COMPACT_ATOMS: atom_id res chain seq x y z
N MET A 1 36.47 -55.51 -15.01
CA MET A 1 36.16 -54.18 -15.57
C MET A 1 34.67 -53.99 -15.88
N ALA A 2 33.93 -54.99 -16.40
CA ALA A 2 32.50 -54.85 -16.70
C ALA A 2 31.57 -54.79 -15.46
N ILE A 3 31.91 -55.48 -14.38
CA ILE A 3 31.07 -55.52 -13.17
C ILE A 3 30.95 -54.13 -12.51
N GLY A 4 32.04 -53.35 -12.53
CA GLY A 4 32.04 -52.00 -11.96
C GLY A 4 31.16 -51.01 -12.72
N SER A 5 31.17 -51.06 -14.06
CA SER A 5 30.33 -50.19 -14.88
C SER A 5 28.84 -50.56 -14.80
N ILE A 6 28.52 -51.86 -14.66
CA ILE A 6 27.14 -52.33 -14.46
C ILE A 6 26.60 -51.83 -13.12
N LEU A 7 27.36 -51.98 -12.02
CA LEU A 7 26.93 -51.50 -10.70
C LEU A 7 26.74 -49.98 -10.66
N LEU A 8 27.64 -49.23 -11.31
CA LEU A 8 27.53 -47.77 -11.40
C LEU A 8 26.31 -47.34 -12.23
N GLY A 9 26.02 -48.04 -13.33
CA GLY A 9 24.82 -47.81 -14.14
C GLY A 9 23.53 -48.04 -13.35
N VAL A 10 23.43 -49.15 -12.61
CA VAL A 10 22.26 -49.47 -11.78
C VAL A 10 22.08 -48.44 -10.66
N ALA A 11 23.17 -48.04 -9.98
CA ALA A 11 23.11 -47.04 -8.91
C ALA A 11 22.61 -45.67 -9.42
N LEU A 12 23.07 -45.24 -10.61
CA LEU A 12 22.61 -44.01 -11.24
C LEU A 12 21.13 -44.09 -11.61
N LEU A 13 20.68 -45.23 -12.15
CA LEU A 13 19.29 -45.46 -12.55
C LEU A 13 18.35 -45.44 -11.35
N VAL A 14 18.77 -46.04 -10.23
CA VAL A 14 18.02 -46.00 -8.96
C VAL A 14 17.93 -44.58 -8.40
N LEU A 15 19.03 -43.82 -8.39
CA LEU A 15 19.03 -42.43 -7.94
C LEU A 15 18.14 -41.54 -8.82
N LEU A 16 18.23 -41.69 -10.13
CA LEU A 16 17.39 -40.97 -11.08
C LEU A 16 15.91 -41.36 -10.90
N GLY A 17 15.63 -42.66 -10.74
CA GLY A 17 14.30 -43.16 -10.45
C GLY A 17 13.73 -42.58 -9.15
N LEU A 18 14.52 -42.54 -8.07
CA LEU A 18 14.12 -41.93 -6.80
C LEU A 18 13.92 -40.42 -6.93
N PHE A 19 14.77 -39.73 -7.69
CA PHE A 19 14.63 -38.29 -7.95
C PHE A 19 13.34 -37.97 -8.72
N LEU A 20 13.02 -38.77 -9.74
CA LEU A 20 11.80 -38.64 -10.55
C LEU A 20 10.55 -39.14 -9.81
N ALA A 21 10.67 -40.10 -8.91
CA ALA A 21 9.56 -40.57 -8.07
C ALA A 21 9.28 -39.63 -6.89
N ARG A 22 10.30 -38.88 -6.42
CA ARG A 22 10.16 -37.91 -5.32
C ARG A 22 9.01 -36.89 -5.50
N PRO A 23 8.77 -36.27 -6.68
CA PRO A 23 7.58 -35.43 -6.87
C PRO A 23 6.30 -36.25 -6.71
N PHE A 24 6.20 -37.43 -7.31
CA PHE A 24 5.01 -38.30 -7.20
C PHE A 24 4.73 -38.81 -5.78
N LEU A 25 5.75 -38.95 -4.94
CA LEU A 25 5.57 -39.26 -3.52
C LEU A 25 5.20 -38.04 -2.66
N ARG A 26 5.29 -36.82 -3.22
CA ARG A 26 4.95 -35.55 -2.56
C ARG A 26 3.74 -34.84 -3.18
N THR A 27 3.07 -35.42 -4.17
CA THR A 27 2.02 -34.75 -4.94
C THR A 27 0.63 -35.09 -4.46
N HIS A 28 0.06 -34.18 -3.67
CA HIS A 28 -1.33 -33.75 -3.90
C HIS A 28 -1.66 -32.41 -3.24
N GLU A 29 -0.81 -31.92 -2.32
CA GLU A 29 -1.08 -30.66 -1.61
C GLU A 29 -0.80 -29.43 -2.50
N GLY A 30 0.31 -29.40 -3.23
CA GLY A 30 0.68 -28.23 -4.04
C GLY A 30 -0.15 -27.98 -5.31
N GLU A 31 -0.64 -29.03 -5.97
CA GLU A 31 -1.44 -28.89 -7.20
C GLU A 31 -2.86 -28.39 -6.87
N ALA A 32 -3.48 -28.93 -5.81
CA ALA A 32 -4.77 -28.45 -5.33
C ALA A 32 -4.71 -27.01 -4.82
N VAL A 33 -3.65 -26.63 -4.09
CA VAL A 33 -3.45 -25.26 -3.58
C VAL A 33 -3.26 -24.25 -4.72
N LEU A 34 -2.51 -24.58 -5.77
CA LEU A 34 -2.39 -23.70 -6.94
C LEU A 34 -3.73 -23.50 -7.64
N THR A 35 -4.53 -24.56 -7.79
CA THR A 35 -5.88 -24.49 -8.38
C THR A 35 -6.84 -23.67 -7.50
N GLU A 36 -6.80 -23.84 -6.18
CA GLU A 36 -7.62 -23.06 -5.25
C GLU A 36 -7.23 -21.57 -5.24
N ARG A 37 -5.93 -21.27 -5.25
CA ARG A 37 -5.43 -19.89 -5.39
C ARG A 37 -5.85 -19.27 -6.72
N GLN A 38 -5.79 -20.01 -7.82
CA GLN A 38 -6.27 -19.55 -9.13
C GLN A 38 -7.76 -19.23 -9.10
N LEU A 39 -8.58 -20.10 -8.52
CA LEU A 39 -10.01 -19.88 -8.37
C LEU A 39 -10.31 -18.60 -7.57
N LEU A 40 -9.58 -18.35 -6.47
CA LEU A 40 -9.75 -17.13 -5.68
C LEU A 40 -9.36 -15.87 -6.45
N LEU A 41 -8.33 -15.94 -7.30
CA LEU A 41 -7.95 -14.82 -8.16
C LEU A 41 -9.02 -14.51 -9.21
N GLU A 42 -9.61 -15.54 -9.82
CA GLU A 42 -10.72 -15.37 -10.74
C GLU A 42 -11.94 -14.76 -10.05
N GLU A 43 -12.29 -15.22 -8.84
CA GLU A 43 -13.39 -14.67 -8.06
C GLU A 43 -13.14 -13.19 -7.69
N LYS A 44 -11.90 -12.84 -7.33
CA LYS A 44 -11.50 -11.45 -7.07
C LYS A 44 -11.71 -10.58 -8.32
N GLU A 45 -11.24 -11.01 -9.48
CA GLU A 45 -11.41 -10.26 -10.73
C GLU A 45 -12.89 -10.07 -11.05
N HIS A 46 -13.69 -11.13 -10.90
CA HIS A 46 -15.14 -11.09 -11.10
C HIS A 46 -15.86 -10.10 -10.16
N LEU A 47 -15.49 -10.04 -8.88
CA LEU A 47 -16.08 -9.09 -7.94
C LEU A 47 -15.67 -7.64 -8.24
N LEU A 48 -14.43 -7.41 -8.67
CA LEU A 48 -13.96 -6.07 -9.06
C LEU A 48 -14.69 -5.55 -10.30
N ASP A 49 -14.89 -6.41 -11.31
CA ASP A 49 -15.65 -6.06 -12.51
C ASP A 49 -17.12 -5.72 -12.17
N GLN A 50 -17.73 -6.45 -11.24
CA GLN A 50 -19.09 -6.13 -10.77
C GLN A 50 -19.17 -4.79 -10.06
N ILE A 51 -18.21 -4.46 -9.19
CA ILE A 51 -18.16 -3.14 -8.52
C ILE A 51 -17.98 -2.04 -9.56
N GLN A 52 -17.10 -2.24 -10.54
CA GLN A 52 -16.86 -1.26 -11.59
C GLN A 52 -18.11 -1.04 -12.46
N ALA A 53 -18.80 -2.11 -12.83
CA ALA A 53 -20.06 -2.03 -13.58
C ALA A 53 -21.15 -1.31 -12.78
N LEU A 54 -21.25 -1.60 -11.48
CA LEU A 54 -22.19 -0.95 -10.56
C LEU A 54 -21.90 0.56 -10.43
N ASP A 55 -20.63 0.93 -10.26
CA ASP A 55 -20.18 2.33 -10.19
C ASP A 55 -20.50 3.05 -11.53
N PHE A 56 -20.27 2.40 -12.67
CA PHE A 56 -20.62 2.95 -13.98
C PHE A 56 -22.13 3.18 -14.18
N ASP A 57 -22.97 2.25 -13.72
CA ASP A 57 -24.42 2.41 -13.82
C ASP A 57 -24.93 3.54 -12.92
N HIS A 58 -24.27 3.79 -11.78
CA HIS A 58 -24.54 4.96 -10.96
C HIS A 58 -24.10 6.26 -11.65
N ASP A 59 -22.87 6.31 -12.17
CA ASP A 59 -22.32 7.48 -12.86
C ASP A 59 -23.13 7.89 -14.10
N THR A 60 -23.68 6.90 -14.81
CA THR A 60 -24.56 7.13 -15.96
C THR A 60 -26.01 7.45 -15.58
N GLY A 61 -26.33 7.48 -14.28
CA GLY A 61 -27.64 7.81 -13.74
C GLY A 61 -28.69 6.71 -13.92
N LYS A 62 -28.30 5.48 -14.27
CA LYS A 62 -29.22 4.34 -14.36
C LYS A 62 -29.61 3.80 -12.98
N LEU A 63 -28.77 4.04 -11.98
CA LEU A 63 -28.96 3.55 -10.62
C LEU A 63 -29.03 4.70 -9.59
N PRO A 64 -30.07 4.76 -8.75
CA PRO A 64 -30.16 5.75 -7.68
C PRO A 64 -29.13 5.49 -6.58
N THR A 65 -28.64 6.56 -5.93
CA THR A 65 -27.57 6.52 -4.92
C THR A 65 -27.84 5.55 -3.78
N GLU A 66 -29.07 5.53 -3.24
CA GLU A 66 -29.42 4.64 -2.11
C GLU A 66 -29.26 3.16 -2.46
N LEU A 67 -29.58 2.78 -3.70
CA LEU A 67 -29.46 1.39 -4.16
C LEU A 67 -28.01 1.03 -4.50
N HIS A 68 -27.28 1.98 -5.10
CA HIS A 68 -25.84 1.86 -5.37
C HIS A 68 -25.06 1.62 -4.08
N GLU A 69 -25.25 2.45 -3.05
CA GLU A 69 -24.53 2.32 -1.77
C GLU A 69 -24.78 0.96 -1.11
N LEU A 70 -26.04 0.50 -1.11
CA LEU A 70 -26.40 -0.79 -0.53
C LEU A 70 -25.80 -1.98 -1.30
N GLN A 71 -25.83 -1.94 -2.64
CA GLN A 71 -25.25 -3.00 -3.46
C GLN A 71 -23.72 -3.00 -3.40
N ARG A 72 -23.10 -1.82 -3.37
CA ARG A 72 -21.65 -1.65 -3.30
C ARG A 72 -21.09 -2.14 -1.97
N ALA A 73 -21.78 -1.86 -0.87
CA ALA A 73 -21.41 -2.35 0.45
C ALA A 73 -21.35 -3.90 0.49
N ARG A 74 -22.35 -4.57 -0.11
CA ARG A 74 -22.38 -6.04 -0.21
C ARG A 74 -21.23 -6.59 -1.04
N LEU A 75 -20.98 -6.02 -2.23
CA LEU A 75 -19.88 -6.47 -3.09
C LEU A 75 -18.52 -6.25 -2.43
N MET A 76 -18.37 -5.14 -1.69
CA MET A 76 -17.15 -4.86 -0.94
C MET A 76 -16.91 -5.88 0.19
N GLU A 77 -17.94 -6.26 0.93
CA GLU A 77 -17.84 -7.31 1.93
C GLU A 77 -17.33 -8.62 1.31
N GLN A 78 -17.91 -9.04 0.18
CA GLN A 78 -17.48 -10.23 -0.55
C GLN A 78 -16.03 -10.12 -1.05
N ALA A 79 -15.66 -8.98 -1.64
CA ALA A 79 -14.30 -8.75 -2.13
C ALA A 79 -13.26 -8.80 -1.00
N THR A 80 -13.58 -8.24 0.18
CA THR A 80 -12.68 -8.31 1.34
C THR A 80 -12.49 -9.73 1.84
N ALA A 81 -13.54 -10.56 1.85
CA ALA A 81 -13.43 -11.96 2.24
C ALA A 81 -12.53 -12.77 1.29
N VAL A 82 -12.64 -12.54 -0.02
CA VAL A 82 -11.79 -13.20 -1.03
C VAL A 82 -10.33 -12.75 -0.90
N LEU A 83 -10.08 -11.46 -0.67
CA LEU A 83 -8.72 -10.95 -0.44
C LEU A 83 -8.08 -11.56 0.81
N GLN A 84 -8.83 -11.67 1.91
CA GLN A 84 -8.35 -12.35 3.11
C GLN A 84 -8.02 -13.83 2.87
N ALA A 85 -8.82 -14.52 2.05
CA ALA A 85 -8.53 -15.90 1.67
C ALA A 85 -7.22 -15.99 0.86
N ILE A 86 -7.00 -15.09 -0.10
CA ILE A 86 -5.74 -15.02 -0.88
C ILE A 86 -4.53 -14.75 0.02
N ASP A 87 -4.64 -13.77 0.94
CA ASP A 87 -3.59 -13.44 1.88
C ASP A 87 -3.23 -14.61 2.79
N ALA A 88 -4.20 -15.48 3.14
CA ALA A 88 -3.93 -16.70 3.90
C ALA A 88 -3.08 -17.72 3.12
N PHE A 89 -3.19 -17.78 1.79
CA PHE A 89 -2.33 -18.62 0.93
C PHE A 89 -0.93 -18.02 0.76
N ASP A 90 -0.85 -16.70 0.53
CA ASP A 90 0.44 -16.02 0.37
C ASP A 90 1.16 -15.84 1.73
N GLY A 91 0.44 -16.02 2.84
CA GLY A 91 0.89 -15.99 4.22
C GLY A 91 1.44 -17.31 4.78
N GLU A 92 1.53 -18.39 3.99
CA GLU A 92 2.47 -19.44 4.35
C GLU A 92 3.85 -18.78 4.49
N PRO A 93 4.56 -18.95 5.64
CA PRO A 93 5.91 -18.46 5.76
C PRO A 93 6.70 -19.17 4.67
N LYS A 94 6.97 -18.43 3.59
CA LYS A 94 7.88 -18.84 2.52
C LYS A 94 9.07 -19.46 3.26
N PRO A 95 9.45 -20.73 3.00
CA PRO A 95 10.71 -21.25 3.53
C PRO A 95 11.84 -20.56 2.76
N GLY A 96 11.98 -19.26 3.00
CA GLY A 96 13.25 -18.58 3.02
C GLY A 96 14.07 -19.20 4.16
N PRO A 97 15.40 -19.05 4.09
CA PRO A 97 16.31 -19.79 4.96
C PRO A 97 16.08 -19.41 6.43
N ALA A 98 15.34 -20.25 7.17
CA ALA A 98 15.16 -20.23 8.63
C ALA A 98 14.59 -18.89 9.21
N PRO A 99 14.02 -18.90 10.43
CA PRO A 99 13.61 -17.66 11.09
C PRO A 99 14.88 -16.92 11.52
N GLU A 100 15.32 -15.97 10.71
CA GLU A 100 16.22 -14.92 11.17
C GLU A 100 15.41 -14.05 12.14
N GLU A 101 15.96 -13.80 13.33
CA GLU A 101 15.38 -13.08 14.47
C GLU A 101 15.05 -11.60 14.17
N ASP A 102 15.16 -11.19 12.90
CA ASP A 102 15.23 -9.83 12.40
C ASP A 102 13.87 -9.24 11.98
N ALA A 103 12.82 -10.05 11.76
CA ALA A 103 11.51 -9.53 11.35
C ALA A 103 10.85 -8.65 12.42
N VAL A 104 11.12 -8.95 13.70
CA VAL A 104 10.68 -8.12 14.84
C VAL A 104 11.54 -6.85 14.95
N ASP A 105 12.80 -6.91 14.50
CA ASP A 105 13.77 -5.80 14.60
C ASP A 105 13.45 -4.69 13.58
N VAL A 106 12.96 -5.04 12.40
CA VAL A 106 12.56 -4.08 11.35
C VAL A 106 11.37 -3.22 11.79
N ASP A 107 10.34 -3.81 12.40
CA ASP A 107 9.17 -3.05 12.87
C ASP A 107 9.54 -2.07 13.99
N ILE A 108 10.40 -2.49 14.92
CA ILE A 108 10.92 -1.64 16.00
C ILE A 108 11.78 -0.50 15.43
N GLU A 109 12.61 -0.77 14.42
CA GLU A 109 13.44 0.24 13.78
C GLU A 109 12.59 1.29 13.03
N ILE A 110 11.51 0.87 12.37
CA ILE A 110 10.55 1.75 11.70
C ILE A 110 9.84 2.65 12.71
N GLU A 111 9.34 2.10 13.82
CA GLU A 111 8.67 2.89 14.88
C GLU A 111 9.62 3.92 15.50
N ALA A 112 10.89 3.53 15.74
CA ALA A 112 11.92 4.42 16.24
C ALA A 112 12.22 5.56 15.25
N ALA A 113 12.29 5.27 13.95
CA ALA A 113 12.49 6.26 12.90
C ALA A 113 11.33 7.26 12.79
N ILE A 114 10.08 6.79 12.92
CA ILE A 114 8.89 7.65 12.94
C ILE A 114 8.90 8.56 14.17
N ALA A 115 9.24 8.03 15.36
CA ALA A 115 9.31 8.82 16.60
C ALA A 115 10.35 9.96 16.50
N ARG A 116 11.54 9.68 15.95
CA ARG A 116 12.58 10.70 15.72
C ARG A 116 12.09 11.80 14.77
N THR A 117 11.41 11.41 13.70
CA THR A 117 10.86 12.35 12.71
C THR A 117 9.78 13.25 13.34
N ARG A 118 8.88 12.68 14.16
CA ARG A 118 7.86 13.44 14.89
C ARG A 118 8.47 14.41 15.90
N GLN A 119 9.52 14.00 16.63
CA GLN A 119 10.23 14.89 17.57
C GLN A 119 10.93 16.04 16.85
N GLN A 120 11.60 15.77 15.73
CA GLN A 120 12.23 16.82 14.91
C GLN A 120 11.19 17.80 14.34
N GLN A 121 10.04 17.30 13.89
CA GLN A 121 8.94 18.13 13.43
C GLN A 121 8.30 18.93 14.56
N ALA A 122 8.11 18.34 15.75
CA ALA A 122 7.59 19.05 16.93
C ALA A 122 8.54 20.14 17.43
N GLN A 123 9.86 19.92 17.36
CA GLN A 123 10.87 20.94 17.68
C GLN A 123 10.89 22.07 16.62
N LYS A 124 10.63 21.74 15.35
CA LYS A 124 10.49 22.73 14.27
C LYS A 124 9.15 23.46 14.28
N ALA A 125 8.12 22.85 14.86
CA ALA A 125 6.77 23.40 15.00
C ALA A 125 6.48 24.02 16.37
N ALA A 126 7.47 24.11 17.27
CA ALA A 126 7.32 24.84 18.53
C ALA A 126 7.10 26.33 18.21
N PRO A 127 5.90 26.91 18.50
CA PRO A 127 5.73 28.35 18.38
C PRO A 127 6.67 29.03 19.38
N PRO A 128 7.35 30.13 19.01
CA PRO A 128 8.20 30.85 19.95
C PRO A 128 7.35 31.27 21.17
N ALA A 129 7.89 31.00 22.36
CA ALA A 129 7.29 31.39 23.63
C ALA A 129 6.95 32.89 23.65
N PRO A 130 5.89 33.32 24.37
CA PRO A 130 5.49 34.71 24.42
C PRO A 130 6.52 35.52 25.21
N ALA A 131 7.42 36.20 24.50
CA ALA A 131 8.31 37.22 25.05
C ALA A 131 7.57 38.57 25.09
N PRO A 132 7.83 39.41 26.11
CA PRO A 132 7.00 40.55 26.46
C PRO A 132 7.05 41.65 25.40
N ALA A 133 5.94 42.37 25.29
CA ALA A 133 5.79 43.56 24.47
C ALA A 133 6.87 44.61 24.80
N SER A 134 7.74 44.92 23.82
CA SER A 134 8.24 46.27 23.56
C SER A 134 8.92 46.34 22.20
N ALA A 135 8.51 47.34 21.43
CA ALA A 135 8.94 47.71 20.08
C ALA A 135 10.47 47.71 19.85
N ALA A 136 10.96 47.24 18.70
CA ALA A 136 11.00 47.99 17.44
C ALA A 136 11.67 47.17 16.30
N ALA A 137 11.13 47.36 15.10
CA ALA A 137 11.37 46.70 13.81
C ALA A 137 12.67 47.19 13.09
N PRO A 138 12.96 46.87 11.80
CA PRO A 138 12.25 46.00 10.86
C PRO A 138 13.15 45.03 10.05
N ALA A 139 12.60 43.87 9.68
CA ALA A 139 13.06 43.15 8.49
C ALA A 139 11.87 43.07 7.52
N ASN A 140 12.03 43.75 6.41
CA ASN A 140 10.99 43.98 5.39
C ASN A 140 10.41 42.67 4.85
N GLY A 141 9.12 42.47 5.05
CA GLY A 141 8.34 41.42 4.41
C GLY A 141 6.87 41.59 4.78
N HIS A 142 6.12 42.31 3.98
CA HIS A 142 4.68 42.49 4.18
C HIS A 142 4.02 41.11 4.34
N ALA A 143 3.35 40.87 5.47
CA ALA A 143 2.46 39.72 5.61
C ALA A 143 1.49 39.73 4.41
N ARG A 144 1.55 38.69 3.58
CA ARG A 144 0.63 38.54 2.46
C ARG A 144 -0.55 37.73 2.94
N PHE A 145 -1.74 38.08 2.48
CA PHE A 145 -2.93 37.26 2.68
C PHE A 145 -3.19 36.48 1.40
N CYS A 146 -3.64 35.24 1.53
CA CYS A 146 -4.07 34.45 0.39
C CYS A 146 -5.22 35.17 -0.34
N PRO A 147 -5.13 35.43 -1.65
CA PRO A 147 -6.18 36.14 -2.38
C PRO A 147 -7.47 35.33 -2.53
N GLN A 148 -7.42 34.00 -2.33
CA GLN A 148 -8.58 33.13 -2.45
C GLN A 148 -9.35 32.98 -1.13
N CYS A 149 -8.66 32.87 0.02
CA CYS A 149 -9.32 32.58 1.30
C CYS A 149 -9.02 33.58 2.43
N GLY A 150 -8.14 34.56 2.20
CA GLY A 150 -7.82 35.60 3.18
C GLY A 150 -6.93 35.17 4.34
N THR A 151 -6.46 33.92 4.39
CA THR A 151 -5.55 33.44 5.46
C THR A 151 -4.17 34.10 5.33
N PRO A 152 -3.51 34.51 6.42
CA PRO A 152 -2.14 35.04 6.38
C PRO A 152 -1.17 33.98 5.86
N THR A 153 -0.18 34.42 5.08
CA THR A 153 0.83 33.58 4.40
C THR A 153 2.20 34.22 4.52
N ASP A 154 3.23 33.38 4.62
CA ASP A 154 4.60 33.84 4.73
C ASP A 154 5.19 34.19 3.35
N PRO A 155 6.17 35.11 3.27
CA PRO A 155 6.71 35.60 1.98
C PRO A 155 7.38 34.52 1.10
N GLY A 156 7.62 33.32 1.63
CA GLY A 156 8.25 32.18 0.94
C GLY A 156 7.28 31.06 0.54
N ASP A 157 6.00 31.15 0.91
CA ASP A 157 5.04 30.09 0.66
C ASP A 157 4.68 29.98 -0.82
N ARG A 158 4.78 28.78 -1.38
CA ARG A 158 4.38 28.51 -2.78
C ARG A 158 2.88 28.24 -2.91
N PHE A 159 2.28 27.69 -1.87
CA PHE A 159 0.86 27.35 -1.78
C PHE A 159 0.31 27.77 -0.42
N CYS A 160 -0.97 28.12 -0.36
CA CYS A 160 -1.65 28.40 0.90
C CYS A 160 -1.88 27.10 1.69
N ALA A 161 -1.43 27.05 2.95
CA ALA A 161 -1.62 25.89 3.83
C ALA A 161 -3.09 25.60 4.19
N HIS A 162 -3.99 26.57 4.03
CA HIS A 162 -5.41 26.40 4.35
C HIS A 162 -6.24 25.90 3.15
N CYS A 163 -6.10 26.52 1.98
CA CYS A 163 -6.94 26.21 0.82
C CYS A 163 -6.19 25.62 -0.40
N GLY A 164 -4.86 25.46 -0.31
CA GLY A 164 -4.04 24.91 -1.40
C GLY A 164 -3.78 25.87 -2.57
N HIS A 165 -4.26 27.12 -2.52
CA HIS A 165 -4.08 28.09 -3.61
C HIS A 165 -2.60 28.38 -3.90
N ASN A 166 -2.19 28.35 -5.17
CA ASN A 166 -0.82 28.64 -5.56
C ASN A 166 -0.53 30.15 -5.51
N LEU A 167 0.31 30.57 -4.56
CA LEU A 167 0.66 31.97 -4.29
C LEU A 167 1.74 32.51 -5.23
N THR A 168 2.39 31.65 -6.02
CA THR A 168 3.42 32.05 -7.01
C THR A 168 2.81 32.49 -8.34
N LEU A 169 1.55 32.14 -8.59
CA LEU A 169 0.84 32.58 -9.79
C LEU A 169 0.34 34.00 -9.59
N LYS A 170 0.86 34.95 -10.36
CA LYS A 170 0.30 36.31 -10.42
C LYS A 170 -1.08 36.21 -11.09
N THR A 171 -2.14 36.17 -10.30
CA THR A 171 -3.51 36.21 -10.81
C THR A 171 -3.74 37.56 -11.50
N SER A 172 -3.76 37.56 -12.82
CA SER A 172 -4.35 38.65 -13.60
C SER A 172 -5.85 38.65 -13.30
N THR A 173 -6.29 39.62 -12.51
CA THR A 173 -7.71 39.84 -12.21
C THR A 173 -8.44 40.18 -13.50
N LYS A 174 -9.29 39.25 -13.95
CA LYS A 174 -10.31 39.49 -14.97
C LYS A 174 -11.38 40.41 -14.37
N THR A 175 -11.30 41.69 -14.67
CA THR A 175 -12.35 42.69 -14.39
C THR A 175 -13.63 42.28 -15.11
N ALA A 176 -14.75 42.28 -14.37
CA ALA A 176 -16.10 42.38 -14.92
C ALA A 176 -16.53 43.85 -14.87
#